data_AF-A0AA88QKQ7-F1
#
_entry.id   AF-A0AA88QKQ7-F1
#
_cell.length_a   1.000
_cell.length_b   1.000
_cell.length_c   1.000
_cell.angle_alpha   90.00
_cell.angle_beta   90.00
_cell.angle_gamma   90.00
#
_symmetry.space_group_name_H-M   'P 1'
#
loop_
_entity.id
_entity.type
_entity.pdbx_description
1 polymer ?
#
loop_
_entity_poly.entity_id
_entity_poly.type
_entity_poly.pdbx_seq_one_letter_code
_entity_poly.pdbx_strand_id
1 'polypeptide(L)'
;MRLKTIFEPNEVTLTCIISACATGCGNGKVGRVVLAAAAKHLTPVVLELGGKSPVIVATRRIIAGKWGGNNGQACVSPDYIITTKDYAPKLVDALKTELKNFYGDDQLSSKDLSRIVSSNHFARLTKLLDDDKVSGKIVHGGQRDESNLKIAPTILLDVPEDSLIMTEEIFGPLLPILTVKS
;
A
#
# COMPACT_ATOMS: atom_id res chain seq x y z
N MET A 1 45.89 11.39 13.19
CA MET A 1 46.62 12.68 13.13
C MET A 1 45.84 13.68 13.97
N ARG A 2 46.48 14.13 15.06
CA ARG A 2 46.08 15.06 16.14
C ARG A 2 44.60 15.48 16.29
N LEU A 3 44.03 15.08 17.44
CA LEU A 3 42.94 15.75 18.14
C LEU A 3 43.30 17.21 18.46
N LYS A 4 42.34 18.12 18.25
CA LYS A 4 42.24 19.38 18.99
C LYS A 4 40.90 19.36 19.72
N THR A 5 40.97 19.20 21.03
CA THR A 5 39.87 19.36 21.96
C THR A 5 39.72 20.85 22.25
N ILE A 6 38.56 21.43 22.01
CA ILE A 6 38.15 22.70 22.61
C ILE A 6 36.85 22.37 23.37
N PHE A 7 36.96 22.37 24.70
CA PHE A 7 35.81 22.34 25.60
C PHE A 7 35.26 23.77 25.69
N GLU A 8 33.99 23.96 25.35
CA GLU A 8 33.17 25.03 25.93
C GLU A 8 31.92 24.38 26.57
N PRO A 9 31.55 24.76 27.82
CA PRO A 9 30.40 24.21 28.50
C PRO A 9 29.20 25.13 28.24
N ASN A 10 28.34 24.77 27.29
CA ASN A 10 26.91 25.11 27.20
C ASN A 10 26.43 25.06 25.75
N GLU A 11 26.36 23.88 25.14
CA GLU A 11 25.58 23.74 23.91
C GLU A 11 24.98 22.34 23.78
N VAL A 12 23.73 22.35 23.33
CA VAL A 12 22.78 21.23 23.22
C VAL A 12 23.41 20.06 22.47
N THR A 13 23.32 18.88 23.07
CA THR A 13 23.81 17.60 22.53
C THR A 13 23.32 17.41 21.08
N LEU A 14 24.23 17.59 20.13
CA LEU A 14 24.03 17.21 18.74
C LEU A 14 24.15 15.69 18.67
N THR A 15 23.03 14.99 18.81
CA THR A 15 22.98 13.55 18.53
C THR A 15 23.30 13.37 17.05
N CYS A 16 24.47 12.81 16.74
CA CYS A 16 24.77 12.23 15.44
C CYS A 16 23.74 11.13 15.15
N ILE A 17 22.63 11.51 14.51
CA ILE A 17 21.71 10.57 13.87
C ILE A 17 22.46 10.08 12.63
N ILE A 18 23.19 8.97 12.76
CA ILE A 18 23.46 8.15 11.58
C ILE A 18 22.09 7.65 11.15
N SER A 19 21.46 8.40 10.25
CA SER A 19 20.31 7.94 9.49
C SER A 19 20.84 6.83 8.61
N ALA A 20 20.82 5.61 9.13
CA ALA A 20 20.69 4.44 8.29
C ALA A 20 19.26 4.49 7.71
N CYS A 21 19.05 5.45 6.79
CA CYS A 21 18.05 5.32 5.75
C CYS A 21 18.52 4.14 4.91
N ALA A 22 18.24 2.92 5.39
CA ALA A 22 18.09 1.80 4.48
C ALA A 22 16.90 2.23 3.60
N THR A 23 17.22 2.76 2.44
CA THR A 23 16.29 3.03 1.35
C THR A 23 15.52 1.73 1.09
N GLY A 24 14.36 1.62 1.72
CA GLY A 24 13.56 0.40 1.76
C GLY A 24 12.52 0.45 2.87
N CYS A 25 11.44 1.23 2.67
CA CYS A 25 10.15 0.97 3.30
C CYS A 25 9.85 -0.54 3.15
N GLY A 26 9.94 -1.28 4.23
CA GLY A 26 9.89 -2.74 4.24
C GLY A 26 8.69 -3.24 5.01
N ASN A 27 8.10 -4.36 4.54
CA ASN A 27 7.05 -5.06 5.27
C ASN A 27 7.50 -5.45 6.69
N GLY A 28 6.54 -5.69 7.59
CA GLY A 28 6.83 -6.02 9.00
C GLY A 28 7.69 -7.27 9.24
N LYS A 29 7.91 -8.15 8.24
CA LYS A 29 8.90 -9.24 8.35
C LYS A 29 10.32 -8.72 8.17
N VAL A 30 10.57 -7.85 7.19
CA VAL A 30 11.91 -7.26 6.97
C VAL A 30 12.29 -6.33 8.12
N GLY A 31 11.34 -5.52 8.62
CA GLY A 31 11.57 -4.68 9.80
C GLY A 31 12.03 -5.47 11.03
N ARG A 32 11.47 -6.66 11.25
CA ARG A 32 11.89 -7.57 12.33
C ARG A 32 13.32 -8.09 12.16
N VAL A 33 13.73 -8.41 10.93
CA VAL A 33 15.11 -8.83 10.63
C VAL A 33 16.10 -7.69 10.89
N VAL A 34 15.76 -6.46 10.47
CA VAL A 34 16.58 -5.27 10.71
C VAL A 34 16.72 -4.98 12.20
N LEU A 35 15.62 -5.03 12.96
CA LEU A 35 15.63 -4.83 14.41
C LEU A 35 16.49 -5.89 15.14
N ALA A 36 16.38 -7.16 14.73
CA ALA A 36 17.18 -8.25 15.32
C ALA A 36 18.68 -8.08 15.05
N ALA A 37 19.06 -7.54 13.89
CA ALA A 37 20.45 -7.21 13.58
C ALA A 37 20.95 -6.00 14.40
N ALA A 38 20.13 -4.95 14.52
CA ALA A 38 20.46 -3.74 15.26
C ALA A 38 20.64 -3.97 16.77
N ALA A 39 19.81 -4.86 17.36
CA ALA A 39 19.88 -5.21 18.78
C ALA A 39 21.25 -5.77 19.20
N LYS A 40 21.98 -6.46 18.31
CA LYS A 40 23.32 -7.00 18.58
C LYS A 40 24.36 -5.93 18.89
N HIS A 41 24.12 -4.70 18.43
CA HIS A 41 25.08 -3.60 18.53
C HIS A 41 24.53 -2.40 19.33
N LEU A 42 23.39 -2.58 20.00
CA LEU A 42 22.66 -1.50 20.68
C LEU A 42 22.42 -0.30 19.76
N THR A 43 22.27 -0.56 18.45
CA THR A 43 22.04 0.49 17.46
C THR A 43 20.59 0.96 17.56
N PRO A 44 20.33 2.25 17.83
CA PRO A 44 18.98 2.78 17.81
C PRO A 44 18.41 2.72 16.39
N VAL A 45 17.15 2.30 16.26
CA VAL A 45 16.45 2.22 14.96
C VAL A 45 15.09 2.89 15.02
N VAL A 46 14.71 3.52 13.91
CA VAL A 46 13.35 4.00 13.64
C VAL A 46 12.81 3.17 12.49
N LEU A 47 11.68 2.49 12.69
CA LEU A 47 11.05 1.63 11.69
C LEU A 47 9.73 2.25 11.24
N GLU A 48 9.70 2.79 10.03
CA GLU A 48 8.48 3.22 9.35
C GLU A 48 7.87 2.00 8.64
N LEU A 49 6.87 1.38 9.26
CA LEU A 49 6.21 0.18 8.73
C LEU A 49 4.86 0.55 8.11
N GLY A 50 4.48 -0.15 7.05
CA GLY A 50 3.16 -0.02 6.43
C GLY A 50 2.02 -0.39 7.39
N GLY A 51 0.81 0.07 7.07
CA GLY A 51 -0.36 -0.11 7.92
C GLY A 51 -1.68 0.18 7.21
N LYS A 52 -2.76 -0.33 7.79
CA LYS A 52 -4.11 -0.28 7.25
C LYS A 52 -4.74 1.11 7.47
N SER A 53 -4.88 1.89 6.41
CA SER A 53 -5.35 3.30 6.47
C SER A 53 -6.78 3.45 5.92
N PRO A 54 -7.81 3.67 6.77
CA PRO A 54 -9.18 3.93 6.30
C PRO A 54 -9.35 5.37 5.78
N VAL A 55 -10.14 5.58 4.73
CA VAL A 55 -10.42 6.90 4.14
C VAL A 55 -11.91 7.21 4.17
N ILE A 56 -12.28 8.40 4.67
CA ILE A 56 -13.65 8.92 4.70
C ILE A 56 -13.67 10.24 3.88
N VAL A 57 -14.39 10.21 2.74
CA VAL A 57 -14.82 11.30 1.83
C VAL A 57 -13.87 11.79 0.71
N ALA A 58 -14.47 11.86 -0.50
CA ALA A 58 -14.00 12.22 -1.85
C ALA A 58 -13.32 11.09 -2.66
N THR A 59 -14.11 10.41 -3.50
CA THR A 59 -13.69 9.36 -4.46
C THR A 59 -12.41 9.71 -5.22
N ARG A 60 -12.29 10.94 -5.72
CA ARG A 60 -11.08 11.42 -6.41
C ARG A 60 -9.81 11.35 -5.56
N ARG A 61 -9.89 11.60 -4.25
CA ARG A 61 -8.75 11.47 -3.33
C ARG A 61 -8.40 10.02 -3.07
N ILE A 62 -9.40 9.14 -2.98
CA ILE A 62 -9.19 7.69 -2.94
C ILE A 62 -8.48 7.23 -4.21
N ILE A 63 -8.92 7.69 -5.39
CA ILE A 63 -8.27 7.35 -6.66
C ILE A 63 -6.80 7.77 -6.64
N ALA A 64 -6.54 9.04 -6.30
CA ALA A 64 -5.19 9.58 -6.25
C ALA A 64 -4.29 8.83 -5.24
N GLY A 65 -4.80 8.53 -4.03
CA GLY A 65 -4.04 7.85 -3.00
C GLY A 65 -3.83 6.35 -3.24
N LYS A 66 -4.79 5.68 -3.88
CA LYS A 66 -4.72 4.23 -4.15
C LYS A 66 -4.07 3.88 -5.47
N TRP A 67 -4.44 4.52 -6.56
CA TRP A 67 -3.92 4.18 -7.89
C TRP A 67 -2.97 5.25 -8.44
N GLY A 68 -3.26 6.53 -8.20
CA GLY A 68 -2.41 7.64 -8.66
C GLY A 68 -1.00 7.61 -8.06
N GLY A 69 -0.88 7.27 -6.78
CA GLY A 69 0.40 7.09 -6.08
C GLY A 69 1.00 5.70 -6.33
N ASN A 70 1.79 5.55 -7.39
CA ASN A 70 2.56 4.34 -7.70
C ASN A 70 1.71 3.04 -7.74
N ASN A 71 0.46 3.13 -8.20
CA ASN A 71 -0.48 2.01 -8.31
C ASN A 71 -0.68 1.21 -7.00
N GLY A 72 -0.68 1.91 -5.87
CA GLY A 72 -0.98 1.35 -4.54
C GLY A 72 0.23 0.80 -3.80
N GLN A 73 1.42 0.95 -4.39
CA GLN A 73 2.69 0.54 -3.82
C GLN A 73 3.29 1.67 -2.96
N ALA A 74 2.51 2.13 -1.99
CA ALA A 74 2.90 3.15 -1.02
C ALA A 74 2.37 2.76 0.37
N CYS A 75 3.20 2.94 1.41
CA CYS A 75 2.87 2.53 2.78
C CYS A 75 1.65 3.24 3.37
N VAL A 76 1.30 4.41 2.83
CA VAL A 76 0.14 5.22 3.23
C VAL A 76 -1.03 5.09 2.25
N SER A 77 -0.93 4.15 1.30
CA SER A 77 -1.99 3.93 0.31
C SER A 77 -3.24 3.38 1.01
N PRO A 78 -4.46 3.80 0.60
CA PRO A 78 -5.69 3.24 1.13
C PRO A 78 -5.73 1.72 0.91
N ASP A 79 -5.75 0.96 2.00
CA ASP A 79 -5.66 -0.50 1.90
C ASP A 79 -7.06 -1.12 1.73
N TYR A 80 -8.08 -0.58 2.39
CA TYR A 80 -9.48 -1.00 2.29
C TYR A 80 -10.41 0.15 2.72
N ILE A 81 -11.70 0.03 2.40
CA ILE A 81 -12.75 0.96 2.82
C ILE A 81 -13.79 0.21 3.64
N ILE A 82 -14.29 0.81 4.71
CA ILE A 82 -15.51 0.37 5.42
C ILE A 82 -16.63 1.35 5.09
N THR A 83 -17.80 0.83 4.73
CA THR A 83 -18.99 1.64 4.46
C THR A 83 -20.27 0.91 4.86
N THR A 84 -21.43 1.55 4.79
CA THR A 84 -22.72 0.90 5.02
C THR A 84 -23.21 0.23 3.74
N LYS A 85 -24.04 -0.82 3.89
CA LYS A 85 -24.62 -1.56 2.75
C LYS A 85 -25.32 -0.65 1.73
N ASP A 86 -26.04 0.37 2.21
CA ASP A 86 -26.79 1.29 1.35
C ASP A 86 -25.89 2.24 0.56
N TYR A 87 -24.68 2.49 1.05
CA TYR A 87 -23.73 3.42 0.42
C TYR A 87 -22.71 2.71 -0.48
N ALA A 88 -22.43 1.42 -0.25
CA ALA A 88 -21.45 0.66 -1.01
C ALA A 88 -21.67 0.71 -2.54
N PRO A 89 -22.89 0.51 -3.07
CA PRO A 89 -23.13 0.59 -4.51
C PRO A 89 -22.81 1.98 -5.07
N LYS A 90 -23.24 3.04 -4.38
CA LYS A 90 -22.98 4.44 -4.78
C LYS A 90 -21.49 4.76 -4.81
N LEU A 91 -20.75 4.25 -3.82
CA LEU A 91 -19.30 4.40 -3.76
C LEU A 91 -18.60 3.66 -4.91
N VAL A 92 -18.99 2.42 -5.18
CA VAL A 92 -18.42 1.61 -6.26
C VAL A 92 -18.63 2.30 -7.62
N ASP A 93 -19.84 2.77 -7.89
CA ASP A 93 -20.16 3.45 -9.16
C ASP A 93 -19.39 4.77 -9.32
N ALA A 94 -19.25 5.53 -8.24
CA ALA A 94 -18.42 6.74 -8.24
C ALA A 94 -16.95 6.41 -8.51
N LEU A 95 -16.40 5.37 -7.86
CA LEU A 95 -15.01 4.93 -8.07
C LEU A 95 -14.77 4.48 -9.51
N LYS A 96 -15.69 3.72 -10.10
CA LYS A 96 -15.63 3.29 -11.50
C LYS A 96 -15.61 4.47 -12.46
N THR A 97 -16.48 5.44 -12.22
CA THR A 97 -16.58 6.67 -13.04
C THR A 97 -15.29 7.48 -12.96
N GLU A 98 -14.75 7.69 -11.77
CA GLU A 98 -13.51 8.44 -11.58
C GLU A 98 -12.28 7.69 -12.12
N LEU A 99 -12.23 6.36 -12.01
CA LEU A 99 -11.17 5.56 -12.62
C LEU A 99 -11.16 5.70 -14.14
N LYS A 100 -12.34 5.71 -14.78
CA LYS A 100 -12.45 5.99 -16.22
C LYS A 100 -11.97 7.39 -16.56
N ASN A 101 -12.27 8.40 -15.74
CA ASN A 101 -11.79 9.76 -15.95
C ASN A 101 -10.25 9.88 -15.79
N PHE A 102 -9.65 9.09 -14.89
CA PHE A 102 -8.19 9.10 -14.66
C PHE A 102 -7.40 8.33 -15.70
N TYR A 103 -7.86 7.13 -16.06
CA TYR A 103 -7.06 6.18 -16.85
C TYR A 103 -7.66 5.83 -18.20
N GLY A 104 -8.87 6.31 -18.51
CA GLY A 104 -9.62 5.96 -19.72
C GLY A 104 -10.45 4.67 -19.58
N ASP A 105 -11.01 4.23 -20.70
CA ASP A 105 -11.82 3.01 -20.76
C ASP A 105 -10.99 1.75 -20.52
N ASP A 106 -9.82 1.65 -21.15
CA ASP A 106 -8.87 0.57 -20.93
C ASP A 106 -7.77 1.02 -19.94
N GLN A 107 -8.06 0.79 -18.67
CA GLN A 107 -7.21 1.23 -17.57
C GLN A 107 -5.86 0.51 -17.56
N LEU A 108 -5.78 -0.73 -18.06
CA LEU A 108 -4.55 -1.53 -18.06
C LEU A 108 -3.53 -1.00 -19.08
N SER A 109 -4.00 -0.55 -20.25
CA SER A 109 -3.15 0.02 -21.30
C SER A 109 -2.81 1.49 -21.07
N SER A 110 -3.39 2.13 -20.06
CA SER A 110 -3.07 3.51 -19.71
C SER A 110 -1.58 3.72 -19.50
N LYS A 111 -1.06 4.84 -20.04
CA LYS A 111 0.33 5.25 -19.91
C LYS A 111 0.66 5.75 -18.50
N ASP A 112 -0.34 6.25 -17.80
CA ASP A 112 -0.21 6.80 -16.46
C ASP A 112 -0.30 5.71 -15.37
N LEU A 113 -0.62 4.46 -15.75
CA LEU A 113 -0.66 3.34 -14.83
C LEU A 113 0.76 2.80 -14.57
N SER A 114 1.18 2.88 -13.31
CA SER A 114 2.48 2.35 -12.88
C SER A 114 2.50 0.82 -12.84
N ARG A 115 3.64 0.23 -13.22
CA ARG A 115 3.89 -1.21 -13.11
C ARG A 115 4.12 -1.62 -11.66
N ILE A 116 3.90 -2.89 -11.39
CA ILE A 116 4.30 -3.55 -10.15
C ILE A 116 5.83 -3.68 -10.10
N VAL A 117 6.40 -3.47 -8.92
CA VAL A 117 7.84 -3.33 -8.70
C VAL A 117 8.64 -4.56 -9.16
N SER A 118 8.11 -5.76 -8.96
CA SER A 118 8.76 -7.04 -9.28
C SER A 118 7.76 -8.13 -9.65
N SER A 119 8.23 -9.15 -10.36
CA SER A 119 7.48 -10.37 -10.68
C SER A 119 7.01 -11.12 -9.44
N ASN A 120 7.84 -11.20 -8.39
CA ASN A 120 7.46 -11.82 -7.12
C ASN A 120 6.28 -11.11 -6.45
N HIS A 121 6.29 -9.77 -6.44
CA HIS A 121 5.18 -8.99 -5.86
C HIS A 121 3.93 -9.07 -6.73
N PHE A 122 4.09 -9.07 -8.05
CA PHE A 122 3.00 -9.31 -8.99
C PHE A 122 2.34 -10.67 -8.76
N ALA A 123 3.13 -11.75 -8.69
CA ALA A 123 2.63 -13.10 -8.40
C ALA A 123 1.92 -13.17 -7.04
N ARG A 124 2.42 -12.44 -6.02
CA ARG A 124 1.73 -12.33 -4.73
C ARG A 124 0.35 -11.69 -4.87
N LEU A 125 0.25 -10.55 -5.55
CA LEU A 125 -1.02 -9.85 -5.77
C LEU A 125 -2.00 -10.70 -6.60
N THR A 126 -1.50 -11.41 -7.62
CA THR A 126 -2.28 -12.36 -8.41
C THR A 126 -2.85 -13.48 -7.54
N LYS A 127 -2.04 -14.08 -6.65
CA LYS A 127 -2.52 -15.08 -5.68
C LYS A 127 -3.61 -14.55 -4.74
N LEU A 128 -3.53 -13.28 -4.32
CA LEU A 128 -4.59 -12.68 -3.50
C LEU A 128 -5.91 -12.57 -4.26
N LEU A 129 -5.86 -12.29 -5.57
CA LEU A 129 -7.06 -12.20 -6.40
C LEU A 129 -7.62 -13.57 -6.81
N ASP A 130 -6.77 -14.58 -6.93
CA ASP A 130 -7.15 -15.95 -7.32
C ASP A 130 -7.60 -16.81 -6.13
N ASP A 131 -7.51 -16.29 -4.90
CA ASP A 131 -8.12 -16.92 -3.73
C ASP A 131 -9.62 -17.13 -3.98
N ASP A 132 -10.11 -18.36 -3.79
CA ASP A 132 -11.49 -18.77 -4.03
C ASP A 132 -12.50 -17.90 -3.26
N LYS A 133 -12.12 -17.37 -2.08
CA LYS A 133 -12.95 -16.48 -1.27
C LYS A 133 -13.05 -15.06 -1.87
N VAL A 134 -12.11 -14.69 -2.73
CA VAL A 134 -11.87 -13.32 -3.21
C VAL A 134 -12.24 -13.14 -4.67
N SER A 135 -11.96 -14.13 -5.53
CA SER A 135 -12.14 -14.04 -6.98
C SER A 135 -13.57 -13.66 -7.40
N GLY A 136 -14.58 -14.24 -6.74
CA GLY A 136 -16.00 -13.93 -6.97
C GLY A 136 -16.47 -12.58 -6.41
N LYS A 137 -15.60 -11.80 -5.76
CA LYS A 137 -15.91 -10.52 -5.12
C LYS A 137 -15.43 -9.31 -5.92
N ILE A 138 -14.75 -9.54 -7.04
CA ILE A 138 -14.26 -8.47 -7.92
C ILE A 138 -15.47 -7.80 -8.59
N VAL A 139 -15.66 -6.51 -8.33
CA VAL A 139 -16.76 -5.71 -8.90
C VAL A 139 -16.28 -4.72 -9.97
N HIS A 140 -14.96 -4.52 -10.08
CA HIS A 140 -14.30 -3.73 -11.11
C HIS A 140 -12.85 -4.18 -11.29
N GLY A 141 -12.33 -4.11 -12.51
CA GLY A 141 -10.92 -4.40 -12.80
C GLY A 141 -10.61 -5.89 -12.85
N GLY A 142 -9.49 -6.28 -12.23
CA GLY A 142 -9.01 -7.66 -12.19
C GLY A 142 -8.13 -8.07 -13.37
N GLN A 143 -7.99 -7.24 -14.40
CA GLN A 143 -7.12 -7.50 -15.55
C GLN A 143 -5.64 -7.39 -15.15
N ARG A 144 -4.82 -8.27 -15.74
CA ARG A 144 -3.43 -8.46 -15.39
C ARG A 144 -2.62 -8.69 -16.66
N ASP A 145 -1.45 -8.09 -16.72
CA ASP A 145 -0.46 -8.30 -17.76
C ASP A 145 0.87 -8.62 -17.08
N GLU A 146 1.18 -9.91 -17.02
CA GLU A 146 2.41 -10.41 -16.41
C GLU A 146 3.66 -9.97 -17.18
N SER A 147 3.56 -9.84 -18.51
CA SER A 147 4.69 -9.46 -19.35
C SER A 147 5.19 -8.04 -19.05
N ASN A 148 4.26 -7.13 -18.74
CA ASN A 148 4.54 -5.75 -18.37
C ASN A 148 4.45 -5.48 -16.85
N LEU A 149 4.20 -6.51 -16.04
CA LEU A 149 3.95 -6.43 -14.60
C LEU A 149 2.86 -5.41 -14.25
N LYS A 150 1.78 -5.34 -15.02
CA LYS A 150 0.67 -4.40 -14.79
C LYS A 150 -0.55 -5.12 -14.24
N ILE A 151 -1.17 -4.53 -13.21
CA ILE A 151 -2.48 -4.96 -12.71
C ILE A 151 -3.38 -3.73 -12.75
N ALA A 152 -4.54 -3.88 -13.39
CA ALA A 152 -5.53 -2.81 -13.50
C ALA A 152 -6.11 -2.44 -12.13
N PRO A 153 -6.57 -1.19 -11.94
CA PRO A 153 -7.29 -0.80 -10.74
C PRO A 153 -8.43 -1.76 -10.41
N THR A 154 -8.36 -2.43 -9.26
CA THR A 154 -9.27 -3.53 -8.91
C THR A 154 -10.05 -3.20 -7.64
N ILE A 155 -11.37 -3.32 -7.70
CA ILE A 155 -12.27 -3.08 -6.57
C ILE A 155 -12.94 -4.39 -6.21
N LEU A 156 -12.91 -4.73 -4.93
CA LEU A 156 -13.57 -5.93 -4.40
C LEU A 156 -14.63 -5.52 -3.38
N LEU A 157 -15.80 -6.15 -3.44
CA LEU A 157 -16.90 -5.84 -2.53
C LEU A 157 -17.21 -7.05 -1.64
N ASP A 158 -17.28 -6.83 -0.32
CA ASP A 158 -17.64 -7.84 0.67
C ASP A 158 -16.78 -9.11 0.58
N VAL A 159 -15.46 -8.91 0.57
CA VAL A 159 -14.49 -9.99 0.79
C VAL A 159 -14.57 -10.48 2.23
N PRO A 160 -14.43 -11.80 2.50
CA PRO A 160 -14.42 -12.31 3.87
C PRO A 160 -13.27 -11.72 4.71
N GLU A 161 -13.53 -11.40 5.98
CA GLU A 161 -12.52 -10.81 6.87
C GLU A 161 -11.33 -11.75 7.13
N ASP A 162 -11.55 -13.05 7.03
CA ASP A 162 -10.54 -14.10 7.19
C ASP A 162 -9.78 -14.44 5.89
N SER A 163 -10.03 -13.70 4.81
CA SER A 163 -9.32 -13.86 3.53
C SER A 163 -7.90 -13.25 3.58
N LEU A 164 -6.99 -13.78 2.76
CA LEU A 164 -5.59 -13.32 2.76
C LEU A 164 -5.46 -11.82 2.44
N ILE A 165 -6.31 -11.31 1.54
CA ILE A 165 -6.36 -9.89 1.17
C ILE A 165 -6.78 -8.98 2.34
N MET A 166 -7.45 -9.53 3.35
CA MET A 166 -7.82 -8.84 4.58
C MET A 166 -6.86 -9.10 5.75
N THR A 167 -6.01 -10.11 5.71
CA THR A 167 -5.04 -10.38 6.80
C THR A 167 -3.66 -9.78 6.55
N GLU A 168 -3.28 -9.57 5.28
CA GLU A 168 -1.98 -9.01 4.91
C GLU A 168 -2.11 -7.58 4.36
N GLU A 169 -1.00 -6.84 4.35
CA GLU A 169 -0.91 -5.57 3.61
C GLU A 169 -0.95 -5.83 2.10
N ILE A 170 -1.82 -5.13 1.38
CA ILE A 170 -2.01 -5.35 -0.05
C ILE A 170 -0.85 -4.74 -0.84
N PHE A 171 -0.42 -3.51 -0.53
CA PHE A 171 0.68 -2.83 -1.22
C PHE A 171 0.59 -2.92 -2.76
N GLY A 172 -0.59 -2.66 -3.31
CA GLY A 172 -0.88 -2.81 -4.73
C GLY A 172 -2.29 -2.31 -5.08
N PRO A 173 -2.72 -2.49 -6.33
CA PRO A 173 -3.89 -1.80 -6.89
C PRO A 173 -5.22 -2.49 -6.56
N LEU A 174 -5.29 -3.22 -5.46
CA LEU A 174 -6.49 -3.93 -5.01
C LEU A 174 -7.12 -3.15 -3.85
N LEU A 175 -8.39 -2.80 -3.97
CA LEU A 175 -9.13 -2.05 -2.95
C LEU A 175 -10.39 -2.82 -2.53
N PRO A 176 -10.32 -3.57 -1.41
CA PRO A 176 -11.49 -4.14 -0.77
C PRO A 176 -12.39 -3.06 -0.16
N ILE A 177 -13.69 -3.23 -0.31
CA ILE A 177 -14.75 -2.45 0.31
C ILE A 177 -15.59 -3.41 1.17
N LEU A 178 -15.61 -3.16 2.46
CA LEU A 178 -16.37 -3.93 3.44
C LEU A 178 -17.65 -3.20 3.81
N THR A 179 -18.76 -3.92 3.87
CA THR A 179 -20.01 -3.38 4.39
C THR A 179 -20.23 -3.76 5.84
N VAL A 180 -20.55 -2.76 6.67
CA VAL A 180 -20.98 -2.95 8.07
C VAL A 180 -22.45 -2.61 8.23
N LYS A 181 -23.08 -3.22 9.24
CA LYS A 181 -24.43 -2.83 9.67
C LYS A 181 -24.32 -1.49 10.42
N SER A 182 -25.23 -0.58 10.12
CA SER A 182 -25.46 0.66 10.87
C SER A 182 -26.08 0.38 12.23
#